data_AF-A0A1F2U3Q6-F1
#
_entry.id   AF-A0A1F2U3Q6-F1
#
_cell.length_a   1.000
_cell.length_b   1.000
_cell.length_c   1.000
_cell.angle_alpha   90.00
_cell.angle_beta   90.00
_cell.angle_gamma   90.00
#
_symmetry.space_group_name_H-M   'P 1'
#
loop_
_entity.id
_entity.type
_entity.pdbx_description
1 polymer ?
#
loop_
_entity_poly.entity_id
_entity_poly.type
_entity_poly.pdbx_seq_one_letter_code
_entity_poly.pdbx_strand_id
1 'polypeptide(L)'
;MTFGKASALACGFVGATAFGIWLSPHVMHERAISAGRGAAAIESPAPEDEQHPAPAAQGGNAAAPRRVPSAPAVPASEPLLHQRLKPLLNRGADMNVASAGFRSGEQFAALAHAARNTDVPFMLLKYRVLDERKTLRAAIHESKPNMDASIEANRAIAEAKSDIAALTS
;
A
#
# COMPACT_ATOMS: atom_id res chain seq x y z
N MET A 1 33.72 33.50 -15.77
CA MET A 1 33.07 34.17 -14.62
C MET A 1 32.30 35.36 -15.15
N THR A 2 30.97 35.36 -15.07
CA THR A 2 30.14 36.60 -15.01
C THR A 2 28.70 36.18 -14.69
N PHE A 3 28.27 36.56 -13.49
CA PHE A 3 26.93 36.41 -12.95
C PHE A 3 25.96 37.39 -13.63
N GLY A 4 24.78 36.90 -14.04
CA GLY A 4 23.64 37.73 -14.42
C GLY A 4 22.53 37.59 -13.38
N LYS A 5 22.37 38.61 -12.52
CA LYS A 5 21.23 38.80 -11.61
C LYS A 5 20.11 39.51 -12.37
N ALA A 6 18.84 39.07 -12.22
CA ALA A 6 17.68 39.95 -12.11
C ALA A 6 16.42 39.17 -11.69
N SER A 7 15.79 39.67 -10.64
CA SER A 7 14.57 39.18 -10.00
C SER A 7 13.30 39.68 -10.69
N ALA A 8 12.21 38.92 -10.61
CA ALA A 8 10.82 39.38 -10.54
C ALA A 8 9.96 38.17 -10.08
N LEU A 9 9.54 38.05 -8.82
CA LEU A 9 8.39 38.73 -8.20
C LEU A 9 7.07 38.39 -8.92
N ALA A 10 6.40 37.33 -8.45
CA ALA A 10 4.98 37.11 -8.68
C ALA A 10 4.35 36.62 -7.37
N CYS A 11 3.60 37.53 -6.76
CA CYS A 11 2.80 37.34 -5.57
C CYS A 11 1.67 36.32 -5.80
N GLY A 12 1.48 35.46 -4.79
CA GLY A 12 0.18 35.14 -4.20
C GLY A 12 -0.79 34.28 -5.00
N PHE A 13 -1.11 33.11 -4.45
CA PHE A 13 -2.51 32.77 -4.18
C PHE A 13 -2.58 31.87 -2.94
N VAL A 14 -3.17 32.45 -1.90
CA VAL A 14 -3.63 31.76 -0.68
C VAL A 14 -4.92 31.03 -1.04
N GLY A 15 -4.99 29.72 -0.77
CA GLY A 15 -6.14 28.88 -1.07
C GLY A 15 -6.39 27.83 0.01
N ALA A 16 -7.15 28.25 1.01
CA ALA A 16 -7.90 27.51 2.05
C ALA A 16 -7.68 26.00 2.19
N THR A 17 -7.11 25.61 3.33
CA THR A 17 -7.28 24.32 3.99
C THR A 17 -8.73 24.17 4.49
N ALA A 18 -9.52 23.31 3.85
CA ALA A 18 -10.77 22.82 4.42
C ALA A 18 -10.49 21.50 5.16
N PHE A 19 -10.42 21.59 6.49
CA PHE A 19 -10.48 20.45 7.39
C PHE A 19 -11.87 19.81 7.31
N GLY A 20 -11.93 18.59 6.77
CA GLY A 20 -13.10 17.71 6.87
C GLY A 20 -12.75 16.49 7.71
N ILE A 21 -12.71 16.64 9.03
CA ILE A 21 -12.70 15.53 9.99
C ILE A 21 -14.16 15.31 10.38
N TRP A 22 -14.74 14.14 10.09
CA TRP A 22 -15.63 13.47 11.05
C TRP A 22 -16.05 12.04 10.65
N LEU A 23 -15.65 11.10 11.51
CA LEU A 23 -16.40 9.97 12.05
C LEU A 23 -16.77 8.77 11.15
N SER A 24 -15.95 7.72 11.32
CA SER A 24 -16.38 6.32 11.24
C SER A 24 -17.18 5.92 12.50
N PRO A 25 -18.33 5.24 12.37
CA PRO A 25 -18.90 4.43 13.45
C PRO A 25 -18.95 2.95 13.07
N HIS A 26 -18.21 2.17 13.84
CA HIS A 26 -18.57 0.88 14.44
C HIS A 26 -19.44 -0.12 13.63
N VAL A 27 -18.78 -1.22 13.26
CA VAL A 27 -19.15 -2.61 13.55
C VAL A 27 -20.52 -2.80 14.24
N MET A 28 -21.53 -3.20 13.46
CA MET A 28 -22.68 -3.92 14.00
C MET A 28 -22.53 -5.42 13.73
N HIS A 29 -22.44 -6.15 14.84
CA HIS A 29 -22.82 -7.55 14.93
C HIS A 29 -24.31 -7.68 14.61
N GLU A 30 -24.67 -8.40 13.55
CA GLU A 30 -25.96 -9.10 13.49
C GLU A 30 -25.67 -10.60 13.48
N ARG A 31 -25.35 -11.08 14.69
CA ARG A 31 -25.50 -12.49 15.02
C ARG A 31 -27.00 -12.71 15.18
N ALA A 32 -27.63 -13.23 14.14
CA ALA A 32 -28.99 -13.75 14.19
C ALA A 32 -29.06 -14.85 15.27
N ILE A 33 -29.63 -14.52 16.43
CA ILE A 33 -30.02 -15.50 17.46
C ILE A 33 -31.53 -15.41 17.62
N SER A 34 -32.16 -16.54 17.30
CA SER A 34 -33.40 -17.07 17.87
C SER A 34 -34.55 -16.11 18.11
N ALA A 35 -35.47 -16.10 17.15
CA ALA A 35 -36.89 -15.96 17.45
C ALA A 35 -37.31 -17.11 18.40
N GLY A 36 -37.61 -16.78 19.64
CA GLY A 36 -38.02 -17.76 20.63
C GLY A 36 -38.44 -17.16 21.96
N ARG A 37 -39.73 -16.82 22.06
CA ARG A 37 -40.61 -17.11 23.22
C ARG A 37 -40.59 -16.17 24.44
N GLY A 38 -41.80 -15.65 24.74
CA GLY A 38 -42.26 -15.21 26.08
C GLY A 38 -42.08 -13.70 26.34
N ALA A 39 -43.12 -12.87 26.33
CA ALA A 39 -44.22 -12.70 27.29
C ALA A 39 -43.82 -11.98 28.60
N ALA A 40 -44.54 -10.87 28.87
CA ALA A 40 -44.67 -10.12 30.14
C ALA A 40 -43.39 -9.40 30.66
N ALA A 41 -43.33 -8.07 30.69
CA ALA A 41 -43.96 -7.16 31.66
C ALA A 41 -43.40 -7.32 33.09
N ILE A 42 -42.89 -6.18 33.62
CA ILE A 42 -42.80 -5.75 35.03
C ILE A 42 -41.38 -5.63 35.65
N GLU A 43 -41.13 -4.39 36.12
CA GLU A 43 -40.30 -3.88 37.25
C GLU A 43 -38.81 -4.21 37.44
N SER A 44 -38.03 -3.13 37.59
CA SER A 44 -36.81 -3.06 38.42
C SER A 44 -37.10 -3.43 39.88
N PRO A 45 -36.17 -4.10 40.60
CA PRO A 45 -35.13 -3.34 41.31
C PRO A 45 -33.75 -4.04 41.39
N ALA A 46 -32.69 -3.25 41.56
CA ALA A 46 -31.42 -3.68 42.19
C ALA A 46 -31.66 -3.85 43.72
N PRO A 47 -30.75 -4.44 44.55
CA PRO A 47 -29.37 -4.87 44.35
C PRO A 47 -29.12 -6.32 44.88
N GLU A 48 -27.88 -6.83 44.83
CA GLU A 48 -27.20 -7.58 45.93
C GLU A 48 -25.97 -8.34 45.43
N ASP A 49 -24.87 -8.08 46.13
CA ASP A 49 -23.60 -8.82 46.12
C ASP A 49 -23.83 -10.32 46.38
N GLU A 50 -23.26 -11.19 45.54
CA GLU A 50 -22.66 -12.43 46.03
C GLU A 50 -21.57 -12.97 45.09
N GLN A 51 -20.44 -13.30 45.72
CA GLN A 51 -19.18 -13.72 45.16
C GLN A 51 -19.27 -14.97 44.28
N HIS A 52 -18.58 -14.94 43.13
CA HIS A 52 -17.97 -16.15 42.57
C HIS A 52 -16.48 -15.91 42.23
N PRO A 53 -15.57 -16.79 42.69
CA PRO A 53 -14.13 -16.66 42.50
C PRO A 53 -13.69 -17.05 41.08
N ALA A 54 -12.49 -16.59 40.72
CA ALA A 54 -11.81 -16.67 39.42
C ALA A 54 -11.76 -18.06 38.74
N PRO A 55 -11.37 -18.09 37.45
CA PRO A 55 -10.07 -18.69 37.15
C PRO A 55 -9.18 -17.84 36.23
N ALA A 56 -7.94 -17.68 36.72
CA ALA A 56 -6.66 -17.76 36.03
C ALA A 56 -6.60 -17.63 34.48
N ALA A 57 -5.81 -16.63 34.09
CA ALA A 57 -4.66 -16.73 33.19
C ALA A 57 -4.83 -17.52 31.88
N GLN A 58 -4.83 -16.79 30.76
CA GLN A 58 -4.13 -17.23 29.55
C GLN A 58 -3.32 -16.07 28.97
N GLY A 59 -2.04 -16.05 29.35
CA GLY A 59 -1.02 -15.36 28.58
C GLY A 59 -0.89 -16.02 27.21
N GLY A 60 -1.37 -15.33 26.18
CA GLY A 60 -1.01 -15.62 24.81
C GLY A 60 0.19 -14.76 24.45
N ASN A 61 1.39 -15.33 24.57
CA ASN A 61 2.58 -14.81 23.92
C ASN A 61 2.24 -14.56 22.45
N ALA A 62 2.06 -13.30 22.07
CA ALA A 62 2.02 -12.87 20.69
C ALA A 62 3.37 -13.26 20.08
N ALA A 63 3.39 -14.43 19.44
CA ALA A 63 4.53 -14.95 18.73
C ALA A 63 5.01 -13.85 17.77
N ALA A 64 6.17 -13.28 18.08
CA ALA A 64 6.86 -12.37 17.18
C ALA A 64 6.91 -13.04 15.80
N PRO A 65 6.56 -12.35 14.70
CA PRO A 65 6.59 -12.95 13.39
C PRO A 65 8.01 -13.46 13.14
N ARG A 66 8.11 -14.79 13.00
CA ARG A 66 9.33 -15.50 12.64
C ARG A 66 9.81 -14.87 11.33
N ARG A 67 10.83 -14.01 11.41
CA ARG A 67 11.46 -13.41 10.24
C ARG A 67 12.01 -14.56 9.41
N VAL A 68 11.23 -14.99 8.42
CA VAL A 68 11.73 -15.85 7.35
C VAL A 68 12.92 -15.11 6.74
N PRO A 69 14.10 -15.77 6.63
CA PRO A 69 15.23 -15.16 5.97
C PRO A 69 14.78 -14.76 4.56
N SER A 70 14.79 -13.46 4.26
CA SER A 70 14.57 -12.99 2.89
C SER A 70 15.64 -13.65 2.03
N ALA A 71 15.21 -14.33 0.97
CA ALA A 71 16.10 -14.76 -0.09
C ALA A 71 17.00 -13.59 -0.52
N PRO A 72 18.22 -13.85 -1.04
CA PRO A 72 19.08 -12.78 -1.53
C PRO A 72 18.29 -11.94 -2.53
N ALA A 73 18.08 -10.68 -2.17
CA ALA A 73 17.29 -9.77 -2.99
C ALA A 73 18.06 -9.47 -4.27
N VAL A 74 17.50 -9.82 -5.42
CA VAL A 74 18.02 -9.41 -6.72
C VAL A 74 18.08 -7.88 -6.75
N PRO A 75 19.23 -7.27 -7.08
CA PRO A 75 19.37 -5.81 -7.10
C PRO A 75 18.54 -5.21 -8.24
N ALA A 76 18.05 -3.98 -8.06
CA ALA A 76 17.32 -3.27 -9.11
C ALA A 76 18.18 -2.99 -10.35
N SER A 77 19.51 -3.01 -10.21
CA SER A 77 20.48 -2.80 -11.29
C SER A 77 20.94 -4.10 -11.99
N GLU A 78 20.27 -5.23 -11.73
CA GLU A 78 20.63 -6.52 -12.34
C GLU A 78 20.47 -6.48 -13.88
N PRO A 79 21.52 -6.74 -14.68
CA PRO A 79 21.45 -6.62 -16.13
C PRO A 79 20.44 -7.53 -16.81
N LEU A 80 20.28 -8.77 -16.33
CA LEU A 80 19.30 -9.71 -16.89
C LEU A 80 17.86 -9.26 -16.59
N LEU A 81 17.64 -8.71 -15.40
CA LEU A 81 16.35 -8.09 -15.06
C LEU A 81 16.07 -6.89 -15.97
N HIS A 82 17.07 -6.06 -16.24
CA HIS A 82 16.92 -4.91 -17.13
C HIS A 82 16.51 -5.31 -18.55
N GLN A 83 17.11 -6.37 -19.10
CA GLN A 83 16.75 -6.89 -20.42
C GLN A 83 15.28 -7.31 -20.49
N ARG A 84 14.77 -7.96 -19.43
CA ARG A 84 13.37 -8.40 -19.35
C ARG A 84 12.40 -7.22 -19.21
N LEU A 85 12.76 -6.19 -18.44
CA LEU A 85 11.87 -5.06 -18.15
C LEU A 85 11.93 -3.95 -19.20
N LYS A 86 13.03 -3.81 -19.94
CA LYS A 86 13.19 -2.80 -21.01
C LYS A 86 12.01 -2.70 -22.00
N PRO A 87 11.41 -3.81 -22.50
CA PRO A 87 10.24 -3.73 -23.39
C PRO A 87 8.94 -3.28 -22.69
N LEU A 88 8.87 -3.32 -21.36
CA LEU A 88 7.73 -2.82 -20.58
C LEU A 88 7.79 -1.31 -20.39
N LEU A 89 9.00 -0.74 -20.46
CA LEU A 89 9.21 0.70 -20.37
C LEU A 89 9.00 1.35 -21.75
N ASN A 90 8.67 2.64 -21.75
CA ASN A 90 8.57 3.44 -22.97
C ASN A 90 9.86 3.33 -23.80
N ARG A 91 9.74 3.32 -25.13
CA ARG A 91 10.91 3.23 -26.03
C ARG A 91 11.91 4.35 -25.70
N GLY A 92 13.18 3.97 -25.54
CA GLY A 92 14.27 4.91 -25.23
C GLY A 92 14.47 5.20 -23.74
N ALA A 93 13.74 4.55 -22.83
CA ALA A 93 14.01 4.67 -21.40
C ALA A 93 15.42 4.18 -21.05
N ASP A 94 16.15 4.99 -20.29
CA ASP A 94 17.44 4.62 -19.72
C ASP A 94 17.20 3.73 -18.50
N MET A 95 17.74 2.50 -18.53
CA MET A 95 17.52 1.51 -17.49
C MET A 95 18.19 1.87 -16.16
N ASN A 96 19.34 2.56 -16.19
CA ASN A 96 20.04 3.01 -14.97
C ASN A 96 19.23 4.10 -14.28
N VAL A 97 18.69 5.04 -15.06
CA VAL A 97 17.81 6.08 -14.53
C VAL A 97 16.51 5.46 -14.05
N ALA A 98 15.95 4.48 -14.77
CA ALA A 98 14.72 3.82 -14.39
C ALA A 98 14.87 3.07 -13.05
N SER A 99 15.90 2.23 -12.90
CA SER A 99 16.12 1.42 -11.70
C SER A 99 16.65 2.18 -10.48
N ALA A 100 17.14 3.41 -10.67
CA ALA A 100 17.68 4.21 -9.57
C ALA A 100 16.64 4.47 -8.46
N GLY A 101 17.05 4.28 -7.20
CA GLY A 101 16.25 4.57 -6.01
C GLY A 101 15.33 3.44 -5.55
N PHE A 102 15.19 2.36 -6.32
CA PHE A 102 14.47 1.16 -5.90
C PHE A 102 15.28 0.34 -4.89
N ARG A 103 14.60 -0.21 -3.88
CA ARG A 103 15.24 -1.02 -2.83
C ARG A 103 15.62 -2.42 -3.30
N SER A 104 14.86 -2.96 -4.26
CA SER A 104 15.05 -4.29 -4.81
C SER A 104 14.58 -4.37 -6.26
N GLY A 105 15.06 -5.38 -6.97
CA GLY A 105 14.60 -5.72 -8.31
C GLY A 105 13.12 -6.06 -8.36
N GLU A 106 12.57 -6.71 -7.32
CA GLU A 106 11.12 -6.96 -7.23
C GLU A 106 10.31 -5.66 -7.20
N GLN A 107 10.75 -4.66 -6.42
CA GLN A 107 10.06 -3.37 -6.37
C GLN A 107 10.10 -2.64 -7.72
N PHE A 108 11.26 -2.68 -8.40
CA PHE A 108 11.44 -2.10 -9.72
C PHE A 108 10.56 -2.80 -10.78
N ALA A 109 10.60 -4.13 -10.81
CA ALA A 109 9.81 -4.96 -11.72
C ALA A 109 8.31 -4.77 -11.50
N ALA A 110 7.86 -4.73 -10.24
CA ALA A 110 6.44 -4.52 -9.92
C ALA A 110 5.95 -3.16 -10.41
N LEU A 111 6.78 -2.12 -10.32
CA LEU A 111 6.42 -0.81 -10.85
C LEU A 111 6.40 -0.78 -12.38
N ALA A 112 7.33 -1.48 -13.05
CA ALA A 112 7.37 -1.61 -14.50
C ALA A 112 6.13 -2.34 -15.05
N HIS A 113 5.75 -3.46 -14.43
CA HIS A 113 4.52 -4.18 -14.78
C HIS A 113 3.27 -3.35 -14.48
N ALA A 114 3.21 -2.66 -13.35
CA ALA A 114 2.09 -1.77 -13.03
C ALA A 114 1.93 -0.65 -14.08
N ALA A 115 3.03 -0.04 -14.52
CA ALA A 115 2.99 0.98 -15.57
C ALA A 115 2.39 0.42 -16.87
N ARG A 116 2.81 -0.80 -17.25
CA ARG A 116 2.31 -1.48 -18.45
C ARG A 116 0.84 -1.88 -18.32
N ASN A 117 0.43 -2.49 -17.21
CA ASN A 117 -0.92 -3.01 -17.01
C ASN A 117 -1.96 -1.89 -16.90
N THR A 118 -1.54 -0.74 -16.36
CA THR A 118 -2.43 0.40 -16.13
C THR A 118 -2.36 1.45 -17.23
N ASP A 119 -1.47 1.30 -18.22
CA ASP A 119 -1.12 2.34 -19.21
C ASP A 119 -0.71 3.69 -18.57
N VAL A 120 -0.22 3.68 -17.34
CA VAL A 120 0.27 4.88 -16.65
C VAL A 120 1.76 5.02 -16.93
N PRO A 121 2.27 6.23 -17.26
CA PRO A 121 3.69 6.44 -17.48
C PRO A 121 4.54 5.95 -16.31
N PHE A 122 5.54 5.10 -16.60
CA PHE A 122 6.44 4.53 -15.60
C PHE A 122 7.06 5.61 -14.69
N MET A 123 7.51 6.72 -15.27
CA MET A 123 8.13 7.82 -14.53
C MET A 123 7.16 8.49 -13.55
N LEU A 124 5.86 8.54 -13.87
CA LEU A 124 4.84 9.08 -12.96
C LEU A 124 4.66 8.15 -11.75
N LEU A 125 4.52 6.83 -11.98
CA LEU A 125 4.43 5.87 -10.88
C LEU A 125 5.71 5.88 -10.04
N LYS A 126 6.88 6.00 -10.67
CA LYS A 126 8.17 6.10 -9.97
C LYS A 126 8.19 7.29 -9.03
N TYR A 127 7.82 8.47 -9.52
CA TYR A 127 7.75 9.68 -8.70
C TYR A 127 6.82 9.50 -7.50
N ARG A 128 5.61 8.99 -7.72
CA ARG A 128 4.63 8.76 -6.64
C ARG A 128 5.14 7.76 -5.59
N VAL A 129 5.80 6.69 -6.01
CA VAL A 129 6.27 5.64 -5.09
C VAL A 129 7.56 6.02 -4.37
N LEU A 130 8.52 6.63 -5.08
CA LEU A 130 9.84 6.93 -4.53
C LEU A 130 9.92 8.31 -3.89
N ASP A 131 9.42 9.35 -4.55
CA ASP A 131 9.50 10.73 -4.08
C ASP A 131 8.36 11.05 -3.10
N GLU A 132 7.11 10.74 -3.47
CA GLU A 132 5.95 10.95 -2.60
C GLU A 132 5.74 9.84 -1.57
N ARG A 133 6.57 8.79 -1.60
CA ARG A 133 6.54 7.64 -0.66
C ARG A 133 5.19 6.91 -0.61
N LYS A 134 4.40 6.95 -1.69
CA LYS A 134 3.11 6.26 -1.77
C LYS A 134 3.29 4.77 -1.99
N THR A 135 2.31 3.99 -1.53
CA THR A 135 2.23 2.57 -1.90
C THR A 135 1.91 2.43 -3.39
N LEU A 136 2.31 1.31 -4.01
CA LEU A 136 2.02 1.06 -5.43
C LEU A 136 0.52 1.18 -5.74
N ARG A 137 -0.33 0.60 -4.89
CA ARG A 137 -1.79 0.72 -4.98
C ARG A 137 -2.26 2.17 -4.95
N ALA A 138 -1.78 2.97 -4.00
CA ALA A 138 -2.16 4.38 -3.91
C ALA A 138 -1.70 5.18 -5.14
N ALA A 139 -0.49 4.92 -5.63
CA ALA A 139 0.04 5.54 -6.83
C ALA A 139 -0.79 5.21 -8.08
N ILE A 140 -1.25 3.96 -8.22
CA ILE A 140 -2.14 3.54 -9.31
C ILE A 140 -3.51 4.22 -9.15
N HIS A 141 -4.14 4.15 -7.98
CA HIS A 141 -5.46 4.73 -7.74
C HIS A 141 -5.49 6.23 -8.06
N GLU A 142 -4.46 6.96 -7.65
CA GLU A 142 -4.37 8.40 -7.90
C GLU A 142 -4.05 8.74 -9.36
N SER A 143 -3.36 7.85 -10.08
CA SER A 143 -3.08 8.05 -11.51
C SER A 143 -4.24 7.62 -12.41
N LYS A 144 -5.01 6.60 -11.99
CA LYS A 144 -6.09 6.00 -12.77
C LYS A 144 -7.23 5.54 -11.82
N PRO A 145 -8.09 6.48 -11.36
CA PRO A 145 -9.09 6.21 -10.33
C PRO A 145 -10.22 5.27 -10.76
N ASN A 146 -10.46 5.14 -12.08
CA ASN A 146 -11.51 4.27 -12.64
C ASN A 146 -11.11 2.79 -12.72
N MET A 147 -9.91 2.42 -12.27
CA MET A 147 -9.36 1.07 -12.33
C MET A 147 -9.20 0.50 -10.92
N ASP A 148 -9.35 -0.81 -10.76
CA ASP A 148 -9.10 -1.46 -9.48
C ASP A 148 -7.60 -1.52 -9.19
N ALA A 149 -7.14 -0.52 -8.44
CA ALA A 149 -5.73 -0.37 -8.09
C ALA A 149 -5.20 -1.53 -7.22
N SER A 150 -6.07 -2.23 -6.47
CA SER A 150 -5.64 -3.36 -5.64
C SER A 150 -5.34 -4.57 -6.50
N ILE A 151 -6.22 -4.87 -7.46
CA ILE A 151 -6.04 -5.97 -8.40
C ILE A 151 -4.79 -5.75 -9.26
N GLU A 152 -4.63 -4.55 -9.81
CA GLU A 152 -3.48 -4.26 -10.68
C GLU A 152 -2.15 -4.21 -9.92
N ALA A 153 -2.12 -3.65 -8.71
CA ALA A 153 -0.92 -3.70 -7.87
C ALA A 153 -0.53 -5.14 -7.54
N ASN A 154 -1.49 -6.00 -7.17
CA ASN A 154 -1.23 -7.40 -6.84
C ASN A 154 -0.78 -8.20 -8.06
N ARG A 155 -1.40 -7.97 -9.22
CA ARG A 155 -0.99 -8.58 -10.50
C ARG A 155 0.45 -8.22 -10.83
N ALA A 156 0.79 -6.94 -10.77
CA ALA A 156 2.13 -6.46 -11.07
C ALA A 156 3.20 -7.02 -10.11
N ILE A 157 2.86 -7.18 -8.81
CA ILE A 157 3.74 -7.82 -7.83
C ILE A 157 3.92 -9.31 -8.14
N ALA A 158 2.86 -10.02 -8.56
CA ALA A 158 2.95 -11.43 -8.93
C ALA A 158 3.83 -11.63 -10.17
N GLU A 159 3.68 -10.80 -11.19
CA GLU A 159 4.49 -10.80 -12.41
C GLU A 159 5.96 -10.51 -12.08
N ALA A 160 6.22 -9.50 -11.25
CA ALA A 160 7.56 -9.18 -10.77
C ALA A 160 8.23 -10.36 -10.07
N LYS A 161 7.52 -11.05 -9.17
CA LYS A 161 8.04 -12.24 -8.50
C LYS A 161 8.35 -13.38 -9.48
N SER A 162 7.52 -13.57 -10.50
CA SER A 162 7.77 -14.54 -11.55
C SER A 162 9.05 -14.22 -12.33
N ASP A 163 9.28 -12.94 -12.65
CA ASP A 163 10.52 -12.51 -13.31
C ASP A 163 11.74 -12.72 -12.43
N ILE A 164 11.66 -12.39 -11.13
CA ILE A 164 12.75 -12.63 -10.19
C ILE A 164 13.03 -14.14 -10.05
N ALA A 165 11.99 -14.96 -9.90
CA ALA A 165 12.13 -16.40 -9.78
C ALA A 165 12.84 -17.01 -11.01
N ALA A 166 12.47 -16.56 -12.22
CA ALA A 166 13.06 -17.01 -13.47
C ALA A 166 14.54 -16.60 -13.64
N LEU A 167 15.03 -15.62 -12.88
CA LEU A 167 16.45 -15.22 -12.87
C LEU A 167 17.28 -16.03 -11.87
N THR A 168 16.63 -16.61 -10.86
CA THR A 168 17.31 -17.33 -9.77
C THR A 168 17.16 -18.85 -9.84
N SER A 169 16.30 -19.35 -10.74
CA SER A 169 16.06 -20.77 -11.02
C SER A 169 17.11 -21.34 -11.97
#